data_AF-A0A7R7GAW6-F1
#
_entry.id   AF-A0A7R7GAW6-F1
#
_cell.length_a   1.000
_cell.length_b   1.000
_cell.length_c   1.000
_cell.angle_alpha   90.00
_cell.angle_beta   90.00
_cell.angle_gamma   90.00
#
_symmetry.space_group_name_H-M   'P 1'
#
loop_
_entity.id
_entity.type
_entity.pdbx_description
1 polymer ?
#
loop_
_entity_poly.entity_id
_entity_poly.type
_entity_poly.pdbx_seq_one_letter_code
_entity_poly.pdbx_strand_id
1 'polypeptide(L)'
;MSLNNNSEAIKGYELNVELLIDILSTMREAFAAGTSEFSLISRLKQPPYYFFDDDALRDPLMLFKTHFVLFHALYRLKAHWQQTGTGNLDIHTLNIQLHEISHASHGASGLQNKDKLAEYYLNWDNFQQTNRNEVESLLDDFWQSMAKGSACVFSPQDIEEAHTLLQLPSVENGDMPLPTLKKHYKKALLQAHPDKGGSQAEAQSIIRAFQTLRQHYS
;
A
#
# COMPACT_ATOMS: atom_id res chain seq x y z
N MET A 1 21.13 26.97 2.47
CA MET A 1 21.79 25.77 3.04
C MET A 1 21.01 24.46 2.80
N SER A 2 19.81 24.48 2.20
CA SER A 2 18.95 23.28 2.07
C SER A 2 19.22 22.35 0.87
N LEU A 3 20.06 22.77 -0.10
CA LEU A 3 20.34 21.97 -1.31
C LEU A 3 21.38 20.85 -1.08
N ASN A 4 22.27 21.00 -0.10
CA ASN A 4 23.37 20.06 0.11
C ASN A 4 22.92 18.77 0.81
N ASN A 5 22.00 18.87 1.79
CA ASN A 5 21.47 17.72 2.51
C ASN A 5 20.62 16.79 1.62
N ASN A 6 19.93 17.34 0.61
CA ASN A 6 19.09 16.55 -0.28
C ASN A 6 19.94 15.69 -1.23
N SER A 7 21.08 16.23 -1.70
CA SER A 7 22.00 15.50 -2.57
C SER A 7 22.69 14.32 -1.85
N GLU A 8 23.02 14.47 -0.56
CA GLU A 8 23.60 13.38 0.24
C GLU A 8 22.58 12.30 0.58
N ALA A 9 21.34 12.67 0.91
CA ALA A 9 20.27 11.71 1.15
C ALA A 9 19.95 10.87 -0.11
N ILE A 10 19.86 11.52 -1.29
CA ILE A 10 19.65 10.83 -2.58
C ILE A 10 20.80 9.85 -2.86
N LYS A 11 22.06 10.24 -2.62
CA LYS A 11 23.20 9.33 -2.76
C LYS A 11 23.12 8.12 -1.81
N GLY A 12 22.64 8.33 -0.58
CA GLY A 12 22.42 7.24 0.37
C GLY A 12 21.31 6.29 -0.06
N TYR A 13 20.22 6.79 -0.63
CA TYR A 13 19.15 5.95 -1.19
C TYR A 13 19.61 5.19 -2.43
N GLU A 14 20.42 5.82 -3.29
CA GLU A 14 20.92 5.21 -4.51
C GLU A 14 21.76 3.95 -4.24
N LEU A 15 22.66 3.99 -3.26
CA LEU A 15 23.44 2.82 -2.83
C LEU A 15 22.56 1.68 -2.32
N ASN A 16 21.51 2.00 -1.54
CA ASN A 16 20.56 1.00 -1.06
C ASN A 16 19.74 0.41 -2.22
N VAL A 17 19.37 1.21 -3.21
CA VAL A 17 18.66 0.74 -4.39
C VAL A 17 19.56 -0.14 -5.25
N GLU A 18 20.83 0.20 -5.44
CA GLU A 18 21.80 -0.66 -6.14
C GLU A 18 21.93 -2.02 -5.45
N LEU A 19 22.08 -2.03 -4.12
CA LEU A 19 22.09 -3.26 -3.33
C LEU A 19 20.79 -4.06 -3.52
N LEU A 20 19.63 -3.39 -3.51
CA LEU A 20 18.35 -4.07 -3.73
C LEU A 20 18.26 -4.68 -5.13
N ILE A 21 18.73 -3.96 -6.16
CA ILE A 21 18.77 -4.46 -7.53
C ILE A 21 19.65 -5.70 -7.60
N ASP A 22 20.83 -5.68 -6.97
CA ASP A 22 21.74 -6.82 -6.91
C ASP A 22 21.06 -8.02 -6.24
N ILE A 23 20.43 -7.82 -5.08
CA ILE A 23 19.68 -8.86 -4.37
C ILE A 23 18.59 -9.44 -5.27
N LEU A 24 17.74 -8.59 -5.87
CA LEU A 24 16.65 -9.02 -6.75
C LEU A 24 17.19 -9.74 -7.98
N SER A 25 18.34 -9.31 -8.53
CA SER A 25 18.95 -9.95 -9.70
C SER A 25 19.32 -11.42 -9.46
N THR A 26 19.57 -11.82 -8.20
CA THR A 26 19.82 -13.21 -7.80
C THR A 26 18.54 -14.06 -7.71
N MET A 27 17.36 -13.44 -7.69
CA MET A 27 16.07 -14.12 -7.52
C MET A 27 15.42 -14.55 -8.84
N ARG A 28 16.21 -14.76 -9.91
CA ARG A 28 15.73 -15.11 -11.25
C ARG A 28 14.73 -16.27 -11.27
N GLU A 29 15.00 -17.34 -10.53
CA GLU A 29 14.10 -18.51 -10.47
C GLU A 29 12.73 -18.15 -9.89
N ALA A 30 12.70 -17.29 -8.87
CA ALA A 30 11.44 -16.81 -8.28
C ALA A 30 10.65 -15.95 -9.28
N PHE A 31 11.35 -15.14 -10.09
CA PHE A 31 10.70 -14.36 -11.15
C PHE A 31 10.26 -15.24 -12.33
N ALA A 32 11.01 -16.27 -12.70
CA ALA A 32 10.59 -17.21 -13.74
C ALA A 32 9.29 -17.94 -13.35
N ALA A 33 9.18 -18.33 -12.07
CA ALA A 33 7.96 -18.93 -11.51
C ALA A 33 6.79 -17.93 -11.33
N GLY A 34 7.09 -16.63 -11.22
CA GLY A 34 6.14 -15.60 -10.83
C GLY A 34 6.10 -15.42 -9.31
N THR A 35 6.15 -14.18 -8.84
CA THR A 35 6.12 -13.85 -7.41
C THR A 35 5.32 -12.58 -7.12
N SER A 36 4.62 -12.51 -6.00
CA SER A 36 3.91 -11.29 -5.61
C SER A 36 4.83 -10.31 -4.88
N GLU A 37 4.44 -9.03 -4.88
CA GLU A 37 5.08 -8.00 -4.07
C GLU A 37 5.18 -8.42 -2.60
N PHE A 38 4.08 -8.93 -2.04
CA PHE A 38 4.04 -9.38 -0.64
C PHE A 38 5.07 -10.47 -0.36
N SER A 39 5.23 -11.44 -1.28
CA SER A 39 6.21 -12.52 -1.15
C SER A 39 7.65 -11.99 -1.24
N LEU A 40 7.93 -11.04 -2.14
CA LEU A 40 9.24 -10.40 -2.22
C LEU A 40 9.57 -9.62 -0.96
N ILE A 41 8.65 -8.76 -0.48
CA ILE A 41 8.86 -7.98 0.74
C ILE A 41 9.07 -8.93 1.91
N SER A 42 8.25 -9.97 2.05
CA SER A 42 8.39 -10.96 3.12
C SER A 42 9.75 -11.65 3.08
N ARG A 43 10.25 -12.01 1.89
CA ARG A 43 11.59 -12.61 1.73
C ARG A 43 12.71 -11.63 2.07
N LEU A 44 12.59 -10.37 1.64
CA LEU A 44 13.58 -9.31 1.86
C LEU A 44 13.69 -8.89 3.34
N LYS A 45 12.66 -9.17 4.17
CA LYS A 45 12.69 -8.98 5.63
C LYS A 45 13.45 -10.08 6.37
N GLN A 46 13.60 -11.25 5.77
CA GLN A 46 14.18 -12.44 6.41
C GLN A 46 15.68 -12.59 6.09
N PRO A 47 16.43 -13.36 6.90
CA PRO A 47 17.80 -13.72 6.56
C PRO A 47 17.87 -14.40 5.17
N PRO A 48 18.91 -14.13 4.37
CA PRO A 48 20.12 -13.35 4.71
C PRO A 48 20.01 -11.84 4.43
N TYR A 49 18.86 -11.33 3.97
CA TYR A 49 18.78 -10.00 3.36
C TYR A 49 18.58 -8.87 4.37
N TYR A 50 17.61 -8.99 5.27
CA TYR A 50 17.23 -7.94 6.24
C TYR A 50 17.15 -6.54 5.62
N PHE A 51 16.70 -6.45 4.37
CA PHE A 51 16.68 -5.20 3.60
C PHE A 51 15.52 -4.30 4.02
N PHE A 52 14.40 -4.91 4.42
CA PHE A 52 13.25 -4.21 4.97
C PHE A 52 13.05 -4.56 6.43
N ASP A 53 12.68 -3.57 7.23
CA ASP A 53 12.34 -3.76 8.64
C ASP A 53 11.05 -4.59 8.82
N ASP A 54 10.89 -5.18 10.00
CA ASP A 54 9.67 -5.90 10.37
C ASP A 54 8.40 -5.04 10.28
N ASP A 55 8.58 -3.74 10.44
CA ASP A 55 7.53 -2.72 10.44
C ASP A 55 7.22 -2.13 9.05
N ALA A 56 7.91 -2.57 8.00
CA ALA A 56 7.77 -2.05 6.63
C ALA A 56 6.33 -2.04 6.07
N LEU A 57 5.42 -2.85 6.64
CA LEU A 57 4.03 -2.97 6.23
C LEU A 57 3.02 -2.49 7.30
N ARG A 58 3.47 -1.83 8.38
CA ARG A 58 2.61 -1.49 9.54
C ARG A 58 1.88 -0.17 9.44
N ASP A 59 2.49 0.85 8.84
CA ASP A 59 1.86 2.16 8.66
C ASP A 59 1.82 2.59 7.19
N PRO A 60 0.85 3.44 6.79
CA PRO A 60 0.65 3.80 5.38
C PRO A 60 1.87 4.43 4.72
N LEU A 61 2.63 5.24 5.45
CA LEU A 61 3.80 5.92 4.90
C LEU A 61 4.94 4.93 4.68
N MET A 62 5.19 4.03 5.63
CA MET A 62 6.19 2.98 5.47
C MET A 62 5.82 2.02 4.34
N LEU A 63 4.55 1.63 4.24
CA LEU A 63 4.05 0.80 3.14
C LEU A 63 4.29 1.48 1.79
N PHE A 64 3.92 2.77 1.67
CA PHE A 64 4.19 3.54 0.45
C PHE A 64 5.68 3.58 0.12
N LYS A 65 6.54 3.86 1.10
CA LYS A 65 7.99 3.95 0.88
C LYS A 65 8.59 2.60 0.48
N THR A 66 8.20 1.52 1.14
CA THR A 66 8.64 0.16 0.80
C THR A 66 8.18 -0.24 -0.59
N HIS A 67 6.91 0.02 -0.92
CA HIS A 67 6.36 -0.19 -2.25
C HIS A 67 7.15 0.59 -3.31
N PHE A 68 7.35 1.89 -3.09
CA PHE A 68 8.06 2.76 -4.02
C PHE A 68 9.48 2.29 -4.29
N VAL A 69 10.26 2.01 -3.24
CA VAL A 69 11.66 1.57 -3.38
C VAL A 69 11.76 0.23 -4.09
N LEU A 70 10.88 -0.72 -3.75
CA LEU A 70 10.84 -2.01 -4.43
C LEU A 70 10.50 -1.86 -5.91
N PHE A 71 9.47 -1.09 -6.25
CA PHE A 71 9.05 -0.89 -7.63
C PHE A 71 10.10 -0.11 -8.43
N HIS A 72 10.73 0.90 -7.83
CA HIS A 72 11.87 1.60 -8.42
C HIS A 72 13.00 0.61 -8.80
N ALA A 73 13.39 -0.26 -7.87
CA ALA A 73 14.42 -1.28 -8.13
C ALA A 73 13.99 -2.28 -9.21
N LEU A 74 12.72 -2.74 -9.20
CA LEU A 74 12.19 -3.65 -10.22
C LEU A 74 12.17 -3.02 -11.62
N TYR A 75 11.81 -1.74 -11.75
CA TYR A 75 11.81 -1.05 -13.04
C TYR A 75 13.24 -0.84 -13.58
N ARG A 76 14.21 -0.58 -12.69
CA ARG A 76 15.63 -0.55 -13.08
C ARG A 76 16.13 -1.93 -13.50
N LEU A 77 15.75 -2.98 -12.77
CA LEU A 77 16.10 -4.36 -13.11
C LEU A 77 15.48 -4.78 -14.45
N LYS A 78 14.22 -4.41 -14.71
CA LYS A 78 13.54 -4.62 -16.00
C LYS A 78 14.35 -4.01 -17.15
N ALA A 79 14.74 -2.74 -17.02
CA ALA A 79 15.55 -2.08 -18.05
C ALA A 79 16.90 -2.79 -18.25
N HIS A 80 17.57 -3.20 -17.16
CA HIS A 80 18.84 -3.93 -17.22
C HIS A 80 18.71 -5.30 -17.91
N TRP A 81 17.67 -6.08 -17.59
CA TRP A 81 17.44 -7.39 -18.21
C TRP A 81 17.02 -7.31 -19.68
N GLN A 82 16.27 -6.26 -20.06
CA GLN A 82 15.98 -5.99 -21.45
C GLN A 82 17.26 -5.63 -22.23
N GLN A 83 18.13 -4.77 -21.68
CA GLN A 83 19.39 -4.35 -22.31
C GLN A 83 20.39 -5.49 -22.46
N THR A 84 20.47 -6.39 -21.49
CA THR A 84 21.40 -7.54 -21.50
C THR A 84 20.86 -8.76 -22.25
N GLY A 85 19.63 -8.70 -22.77
CA GLY A 85 18.99 -9.82 -23.46
C GLY A 85 18.58 -10.98 -22.52
N THR A 86 18.46 -10.72 -21.21
CA THR A 86 18.05 -11.72 -20.23
C THR A 86 16.58 -12.12 -20.38
N GLY A 87 15.69 -11.16 -20.66
CA GLY A 87 14.25 -11.38 -20.65
C GLY A 87 13.46 -10.08 -20.47
N ASN A 88 12.13 -10.21 -20.54
CA ASN A 88 11.21 -9.13 -20.21
C ASN A 88 10.60 -9.39 -18.82
N LEU A 89 10.74 -8.43 -17.91
CA LEU A 89 10.14 -8.48 -16.58
C LEU A 89 8.79 -7.76 -16.60
N ASP A 90 7.72 -8.51 -16.37
CA ASP A 90 6.39 -7.97 -16.16
C ASP A 90 6.18 -7.71 -14.67
N ILE A 91 5.73 -6.50 -14.33
CA ILE A 91 5.68 -6.00 -12.95
C ILE A 91 4.21 -5.70 -12.61
N HIS A 92 3.61 -6.59 -11.81
CA HIS A 92 2.30 -6.38 -11.19
C HIS A 92 2.38 -6.75 -9.71
N THR A 93 1.63 -6.07 -8.84
CA THR A 93 1.66 -6.31 -7.38
C THR A 93 1.38 -7.78 -7.00
N LEU A 94 0.51 -8.47 -7.75
CA LEU A 94 0.15 -9.87 -7.49
C LEU A 94 1.04 -10.87 -8.21
N ASN A 95 1.68 -10.48 -9.31
CA ASN A 95 2.54 -11.36 -10.10
C ASN A 95 3.60 -10.55 -10.85
N ILE A 96 4.84 -10.70 -10.40
CA ILE A 96 6.05 -10.17 -10.98
C ILE A 96 6.75 -11.35 -11.63
N GLN A 97 6.88 -11.32 -12.95
CA GLN A 97 7.29 -12.49 -13.72
C GLN A 97 8.30 -12.16 -14.81
N LEU A 98 9.36 -12.95 -14.87
CA LEU A 98 10.38 -12.87 -15.92
C LEU A 98 9.98 -13.82 -17.05
N HIS A 99 9.84 -13.26 -18.24
CA HIS A 99 9.61 -14.00 -19.47
C HIS A 99 10.89 -14.04 -20.31
N GLU A 100 11.25 -15.23 -20.80
CA GLU A 100 12.36 -15.38 -21.74
C GLU A 100 12.05 -14.64 -23.05
N ILE A 101 13.10 -14.14 -23.71
CA ILE A 101 12.96 -13.50 -25.02
C ILE A 101 12.68 -14.59 -26.05
N SER A 102 11.41 -14.88 -26.28
CA SER A 102 11.00 -15.79 -27.35
C SER A 102 11.21 -15.11 -28.71
N HIS A 103 12.15 -15.62 -29.50
CA HIS A 103 12.43 -15.18 -30.87
C HIS A 103 11.24 -15.30 -31.86
N ALA A 104 10.07 -15.78 -31.42
CA ALA A 104 8.91 -16.09 -32.23
C ALA A 104 7.79 -15.03 -32.21
N SER A 105 7.96 -13.90 -31.52
CA SER A 105 6.91 -12.86 -31.41
C SER A 105 7.38 -11.48 -31.84
N HIS A 106 7.92 -11.36 -33.06
CA HIS A 106 8.04 -10.07 -33.76
C HIS A 106 6.68 -9.63 -34.34
N GLY A 107 5.61 -9.66 -33.53
CA GLY A 107 4.28 -9.34 -34.05
C GLY A 107 3.15 -9.60 -33.08
N ALA A 108 3.02 -8.77 -32.04
CA ALA A 108 1.75 -8.15 -31.64
C ALA A 108 1.96 -7.34 -30.35
N SER A 109 1.84 -6.02 -30.49
CA SER A 109 1.56 -5.07 -29.41
C SER A 109 2.65 -4.78 -28.38
N GLY A 110 3.86 -4.51 -28.86
CA GLY A 110 4.72 -3.51 -28.22
C GLY A 110 4.16 -2.10 -28.48
N LEU A 111 2.94 -1.82 -28.02
CA LEU A 111 2.51 -0.44 -27.86
C LEU A 111 3.51 0.16 -26.87
N GLN A 112 4.41 1.00 -27.39
CA GLN A 112 5.10 2.03 -26.63
C GLN A 112 4.07 3.01 -26.07
N ASN A 113 3.12 2.52 -25.27
CA ASN A 113 2.52 3.33 -24.25
C ASN A 113 3.69 3.59 -23.32
N LYS A 114 4.15 4.84 -23.26
CA LYS A 114 5.01 5.30 -22.17
C LYS A 114 4.49 4.67 -20.90
N ASP A 115 5.27 3.79 -20.32
CA ASP A 115 4.91 3.07 -19.11
C ASP A 115 4.84 4.14 -18.02
N LYS A 116 3.65 4.73 -17.84
CA LYS A 116 3.42 5.85 -16.91
C LYS A 116 3.81 5.46 -15.50
N LEU A 117 3.72 4.17 -15.17
CA LEU A 117 4.20 3.63 -13.91
C LEU A 117 5.72 3.63 -13.85
N ALA A 118 6.42 3.23 -14.92
CA ALA A 118 7.87 3.39 -15.00
C ALA A 118 8.30 4.86 -14.86
N GLU A 119 7.65 5.80 -15.56
CA GLU A 119 7.92 7.25 -15.41
C GLU A 119 7.71 7.71 -13.96
N TYR A 120 6.70 7.17 -13.27
CA TYR A 120 6.43 7.49 -11.87
C TYR A 120 7.48 6.91 -10.91
N TYR A 121 7.77 5.61 -10.98
CA TYR A 121 8.67 4.95 -10.03
C TYR A 121 10.14 5.29 -10.25
N LEU A 122 10.55 5.63 -11.48
CA LEU A 122 11.92 6.06 -11.76
C LEU A 122 12.19 7.52 -11.34
N ASN A 123 11.17 8.29 -10.95
CA ASN A 123 11.32 9.67 -10.52
C ASN A 123 11.34 9.79 -8.99
N TRP A 124 12.53 10.04 -8.42
CA TRP A 124 12.72 10.24 -6.97
C TRP A 124 11.94 11.44 -6.39
N ASP A 125 11.54 12.43 -7.18
CA ASP A 125 10.72 13.53 -6.69
C ASP A 125 9.37 13.02 -6.16
N ASN A 126 8.80 11.97 -6.77
CA ASN A 126 7.56 11.35 -6.32
C ASN A 126 7.72 10.70 -4.94
N PHE A 127 8.91 10.18 -4.61
CA PHE A 127 9.21 9.64 -3.29
C PHE A 127 9.38 10.72 -2.23
N GLN A 128 10.04 11.83 -2.58
CA GLN A 128 10.36 12.92 -1.65
C GLN A 128 9.16 13.80 -1.34
N GLN A 129 8.30 14.06 -2.33
CA GLN A 129 7.12 14.90 -2.15
C GLN A 129 6.08 14.19 -1.28
N THR A 130 5.92 12.87 -1.47
CA THR A 130 4.93 12.05 -0.78
C THR A 130 5.25 11.91 0.72
N ASN A 131 4.65 12.80 1.51
CA ASN A 131 4.70 12.78 2.97
C ASN A 131 3.50 12.03 3.56
N ARG A 132 3.48 11.85 4.90
CA ARG A 132 2.39 11.13 5.59
C ARG A 132 1.01 11.67 5.24
N ASN A 133 0.85 12.99 5.24
CA ASN A 133 -0.45 13.63 5.02
C ASN A 133 -0.92 13.44 3.57
N GLU A 134 0.00 13.45 2.61
CA GLU A 134 -0.30 13.17 1.21
C GLU A 134 -0.70 11.71 0.98
N VAL A 135 -0.02 10.75 1.62
CA VAL A 135 -0.43 9.34 1.59
C VAL A 135 -1.82 9.15 2.20
N GLU A 136 -2.08 9.78 3.34
CA GLU A 136 -3.39 9.71 4.00
C GLU A 136 -4.49 10.35 3.12
N SER A 137 -4.22 11.51 2.50
CA SER A 137 -5.13 12.16 1.55
C SER A 137 -5.41 11.29 0.33
N LEU A 138 -4.40 10.66 -0.25
CA LEU A 138 -4.56 9.79 -1.42
C LEU A 138 -5.40 8.56 -1.10
N LEU A 139 -5.22 7.98 0.09
CA LEU A 139 -6.06 6.90 0.59
C LEU A 139 -7.50 7.38 0.84
N ASP A 140 -7.69 8.56 1.43
CA ASP A 140 -9.01 9.13 1.67
C ASP A 140 -9.75 9.38 0.36
N ASP A 141 -9.10 9.97 -0.65
CA ASP A 141 -9.66 10.20 -1.98
C ASP A 141 -10.04 8.89 -2.68
N PHE A 142 -9.19 7.86 -2.56
CA PHE A 142 -9.47 6.52 -3.08
C PHE A 142 -10.74 5.93 -2.45
N TRP A 143 -10.87 6.00 -1.12
CA TRP A 143 -12.04 5.51 -0.41
C TRP A 143 -13.30 6.35 -0.70
N GLN A 144 -13.17 7.67 -0.87
CA GLN A 144 -14.28 8.53 -1.28
C GLN A 144 -14.77 8.19 -2.69
N SER A 145 -13.85 7.96 -3.64
CA SER A 145 -14.17 7.52 -4.99
C SER A 145 -14.92 6.17 -5.00
N MET A 146 -14.46 5.22 -4.18
CA MET A 146 -15.10 3.92 -4.02
C MET A 146 -16.47 4.03 -3.33
N ALA A 147 -16.58 4.86 -2.30
CA ALA A 147 -17.83 5.05 -1.53
C ALA A 147 -18.92 5.80 -2.32
N LYS A 148 -18.57 6.63 -3.30
CA LYS A 148 -19.54 7.27 -4.21
C LYS A 148 -20.38 6.26 -5.00
N GLY A 149 -19.95 5.01 -5.12
CA GLY A 149 -20.73 3.90 -5.68
C GLY A 149 -21.70 3.22 -4.70
N SER A 150 -21.75 3.64 -3.43
CA SER A 150 -22.53 2.98 -2.37
C SER A 150 -23.05 4.00 -1.36
N ALA A 151 -23.99 4.85 -1.79
CA ALA A 151 -24.70 5.74 -0.87
C ALA A 151 -25.79 4.95 -0.12
N CYS A 152 -25.46 4.41 1.05
CA CYS A 152 -26.45 3.96 2.03
C CYS A 152 -26.93 5.18 2.83
N VAL A 153 -28.22 5.50 2.75
CA VAL A 153 -28.87 6.47 3.64
C VAL A 153 -29.25 5.73 4.93
N PHE A 154 -28.73 6.18 6.07
CA PHE A 154 -29.03 5.59 7.39
C PHE A 154 -30.16 6.37 8.09
N SER A 155 -31.03 5.66 8.80
CA SER A 155 -32.11 6.28 9.56
C SER A 155 -31.60 6.87 10.89
N PRO A 156 -32.35 7.80 11.53
CA PRO A 156 -32.03 8.29 12.87
C PRO A 156 -31.88 7.18 13.92
N GLN A 157 -32.63 6.09 13.76
CA GLN A 157 -32.54 4.91 14.64
C GLN A 157 -31.22 4.15 14.45
N ASP A 158 -30.73 4.01 13.20
CA ASP A 158 -29.43 3.39 12.94
C ASP A 158 -28.27 4.16 13.61
N ILE A 159 -28.40 5.49 13.73
CA ILE A 159 -27.40 6.36 14.37
C ILE A 159 -27.39 6.12 15.89
N GLU A 160 -28.54 6.07 16.53
CA GLU A 160 -28.66 5.83 17.98
C GLU A 160 -28.17 4.43 18.38
N GLU A 161 -28.54 3.41 17.58
CA GLU A 161 -28.04 2.05 17.76
C GLU A 161 -26.52 1.97 17.59
N ALA A 162 -25.96 2.70 16.62
CA ALA A 162 -24.52 2.77 16.41
C ALA A 162 -23.78 3.46 17.57
N HIS A 163 -24.35 4.51 18.16
CA HIS A 163 -23.81 5.16 19.35
C HIS A 163 -23.73 4.22 20.53
N THR A 164 -24.80 3.45 20.75
CA THR A 164 -24.90 2.45 21.81
C THR A 164 -23.89 1.33 21.61
N LEU A 165 -23.77 0.80 20.37
CA LEU A 165 -22.90 -0.31 20.05
C LEU A 165 -21.40 0.04 20.21
N LEU A 166 -21.00 1.26 19.86
CA LEU A 166 -19.62 1.73 20.06
C LEU A 166 -19.34 2.25 21.49
N GLN A 167 -20.33 2.18 22.39
CA GLN A 167 -20.25 2.67 23.77
C GLN A 167 -19.70 4.10 23.84
N LEU A 168 -20.22 4.96 22.96
CA LEU A 168 -19.78 6.34 22.89
C LEU A 168 -20.42 7.14 24.04
N PRO A 169 -19.68 8.08 24.67
CA PRO A 169 -20.28 8.97 25.64
C PRO A 169 -21.39 9.80 24.96
N SER A 170 -22.53 9.97 25.64
CA SER A 170 -23.62 10.81 25.15
C SER A 170 -23.09 12.22 24.87
N VAL A 171 -23.13 12.64 23.61
CA VAL A 171 -22.70 13.97 23.20
C VAL A 171 -23.94 14.85 23.12
N GLU A 172 -24.25 15.56 24.21
CA GLU A 172 -25.41 16.46 24.30
C GLU A 172 -25.17 17.78 23.54
N ASN A 173 -25.05 17.71 22.20
CA ASN A 173 -24.87 18.85 21.26
C ASN A 173 -23.41 19.22 20.90
N GLY A 174 -22.64 18.28 20.38
CA GLY A 174 -21.35 18.59 19.76
C GLY A 174 -20.93 17.57 18.71
N ASP A 175 -20.13 18.02 17.74
CA ASP A 175 -19.47 17.16 16.76
C ASP A 175 -18.56 16.15 17.47
N MET A 176 -18.60 14.88 17.04
CA MET A 176 -17.68 13.87 17.55
C MET A 176 -16.36 13.90 16.77
N PRO A 177 -15.21 14.17 17.42
CA PRO A 177 -13.93 14.14 16.71
C PRO A 177 -13.65 12.74 16.16
N LEU A 178 -13.36 12.65 14.85
CA LEU A 178 -12.96 11.41 14.16
C LEU A 178 -11.91 10.57 14.91
N PRO A 179 -10.88 11.14 15.57
CA PRO A 179 -9.93 10.37 16.38
C PRO A 179 -10.59 9.63 17.55
N THR A 180 -11.58 10.25 18.19
CA THR A 180 -12.33 9.67 19.32
C THR A 180 -13.23 8.54 18.84
N LEU A 181 -13.95 8.75 17.73
CA LEU A 181 -14.79 7.72 17.11
C LEU A 181 -13.96 6.50 16.69
N LYS A 182 -12.79 6.72 16.06
CA LYS A 182 -11.87 5.65 15.63
C LYS A 182 -11.30 4.86 16.81
N LYS A 183 -11.07 5.51 17.96
CA LYS A 183 -10.59 4.85 19.18
C LYS A 183 -11.63 3.88 19.74
N HIS A 184 -12.89 4.30 19.84
CA HIS A 184 -14.00 3.47 20.33
C HIS A 184 -14.29 2.31 19.36
N TYR A 185 -14.31 2.58 18.05
CA TYR A 185 -14.42 1.55 17.02
C TYR A 185 -13.35 0.45 17.16
N LYS A 186 -12.07 0.84 17.24
CA LYS A 186 -10.97 -0.14 17.37
C LYS A 186 -11.10 -0.97 18.65
N LYS A 187 -11.53 -0.36 19.76
CA LYS A 187 -11.75 -1.05 21.02
C LYS A 187 -12.89 -2.07 20.91
N ALA A 188 -14.03 -1.67 20.33
CA ALA A 188 -15.19 -2.54 20.13
C ALA A 188 -14.84 -3.72 19.20
N LEU A 189 -14.17 -3.44 18.06
CA LEU A 189 -13.78 -4.47 17.10
C LEU A 189 -12.81 -5.50 17.70
N LEU A 190 -11.87 -5.05 18.55
CA LEU A 190 -10.95 -5.95 19.26
C LEU A 190 -11.68 -6.85 20.28
N GLN A 191 -12.80 -6.41 20.83
CA GLN A 191 -13.62 -7.22 21.73
C GLN A 191 -14.50 -8.22 20.99
N ALA A 192 -14.92 -7.91 19.75
CA ALA A 192 -15.66 -8.82 18.89
C ALA A 192 -14.78 -9.88 18.17
N HIS A 193 -13.49 -9.99 18.53
CA HIS A 193 -12.60 -10.98 17.94
C HIS A 193 -12.98 -12.40 18.38
N PRO A 194 -12.98 -13.41 17.48
CA PRO A 194 -13.37 -14.78 17.79
C PRO A 194 -12.55 -15.43 18.92
N ASP A 195 -11.25 -15.12 19.04
CA ASP A 195 -10.42 -15.60 20.17
C ASP A 195 -10.87 -15.08 21.55
N LYS A 196 -11.71 -14.04 21.60
CA LYS A 196 -12.26 -13.46 22.85
C LYS A 196 -13.75 -13.75 23.04
N GLY A 197 -14.32 -14.64 22.24
CA GLY A 197 -15.73 -15.04 22.30
C GLY A 197 -16.69 -14.22 21.45
N GLY A 198 -16.18 -13.34 20.58
CA GLY A 198 -17.00 -12.59 19.62
C GLY A 198 -17.29 -13.37 18.33
N SER A 199 -18.25 -12.89 17.57
CA SER A 199 -18.71 -13.49 16.31
C SER A 199 -18.46 -12.58 15.11
N GLN A 200 -18.39 -13.18 13.93
CA GLN A 200 -18.32 -12.44 12.67
C GLN A 200 -19.50 -11.46 12.51
N ALA A 201 -20.68 -11.83 13.00
CA ALA A 201 -21.87 -10.98 12.99
C ALA A 201 -21.70 -9.74 13.89
N GLU A 202 -21.10 -9.89 15.07
CA GLU A 202 -20.80 -8.75 15.95
C GLU A 202 -19.75 -7.82 15.34
N ALA A 203 -18.70 -8.36 14.73
CA ALA A 203 -17.70 -7.56 14.02
C ALA A 203 -18.33 -6.77 12.85
N GLN A 204 -19.23 -7.40 12.09
CA GLN A 204 -19.98 -6.73 11.01
C GLN A 204 -20.87 -5.60 11.53
N SER A 205 -21.60 -5.83 12.64
CA SER A 205 -22.43 -4.81 13.28
C SER A 205 -21.59 -3.61 13.76
N ILE A 206 -20.40 -3.85 14.32
CA ILE A 206 -19.47 -2.80 14.75
C ILE A 206 -18.93 -2.01 13.56
N ILE A 207 -18.59 -2.68 12.46
CA ILE A 207 -18.15 -2.04 11.22
C ILE A 207 -19.26 -1.16 10.65
N ARG A 208 -20.51 -1.67 10.61
CA ARG A 208 -21.68 -0.91 10.16
C ARG A 208 -21.92 0.32 11.04
N ALA A 209 -21.88 0.15 12.36
CA ALA A 209 -22.05 1.26 13.30
C ALA A 209 -21.00 2.37 13.09
N PHE A 210 -19.73 2.02 12.89
CA PHE A 210 -18.69 2.99 12.59
C PHE A 210 -18.93 3.72 11.26
N GLN A 211 -19.39 3.01 10.22
CA GLN A 211 -19.72 3.62 8.92
C GLN A 211 -20.88 4.62 9.04
N THR A 212 -21.95 4.24 9.74
CA THR A 212 -23.11 5.11 10.01
C THR A 212 -22.68 6.40 10.71
N LEU A 213 -21.93 6.28 11.80
CA LEU A 213 -21.49 7.44 12.59
C LEU A 213 -20.46 8.30 11.86
N ARG A 214 -19.58 7.67 11.09
CA ARG A 214 -18.62 8.41 10.27
C ARG A 214 -19.32 9.28 9.24
N GLN A 215 -20.41 8.80 8.62
CA GLN A 215 -21.20 9.60 7.70
C GLN A 215 -22.06 10.65 8.40
N HIS A 216 -22.56 10.36 9.61
CA HIS A 216 -23.36 11.31 10.38
C HIS A 216 -22.55 12.53 10.85
N TYR A 217 -21.30 12.32 11.24
CA TYR A 217 -20.37 13.37 11.71
C TYR A 217 -19.41 13.88 10.63
N SER A 218 -19.65 13.54 9.36
CA SER A 218 -18.81 13.93 8.22
C SER A 218 -19.17 15.29 7.64
#